data_AF-A0A2D5WPH8-F1
#
_entry.id   AF-A0A2D5WPH8-F1
#
_cell.length_a   1.000
_cell.length_b   1.000
_cell.length_c   1.000
_cell.angle_alpha   90.00
_cell.angle_beta   90.00
_cell.angle_gamma   90.00
#
_symmetry.space_group_name_H-M   'P 1'
#
loop_
_entity.id
_entity.type
_entity.pdbx_description
1 polymer ?
#
loop_
_entity_poly.entity_id
_entity_poly.type
_entity_poly.pdbx_seq_one_letter_code
_entity_poly.pdbx_strand_id
1 'polypeptide(L)'
;MTETTQTHALIGKYYEEEREQREKELSLAELKLRLDANDLAMLGMIARRFRKGRDDVAQEVLSSALLDLFSCIDATERKLMARDADDAAKSIADSIAEENGVRDVEFRTGYWAQQDRQIAKVEKQREKAAKQAEKEAAMANKQEAPKPQAEEPAATPEMAAEDSSNEESTHYPETSAIEKAPAALETQTEAANEYDEEQQTANAE
;
A
#
# COMPACT_ATOMS: atom_id res chain seq x y z
N MET A 1 19.09 9.46 -42.13
CA MET A 1 17.84 10.21 -41.88
C MET A 1 16.93 9.45 -40.92
N THR A 2 17.46 8.95 -39.79
CA THR A 2 16.71 8.12 -38.81
C THR A 2 16.66 8.74 -37.42
N GLU A 3 17.56 9.67 -37.10
CA GLU A 3 17.62 10.32 -35.78
C GLU A 3 16.44 11.27 -35.53
N THR A 4 15.96 12.00 -36.55
CA THR A 4 14.82 12.92 -36.39
C THR A 4 13.52 12.20 -36.07
N THR A 5 13.30 11.02 -36.64
CA THR A 5 12.13 10.18 -36.36
C THR A 5 12.15 9.62 -34.94
N GLN A 6 13.35 9.34 -34.40
CA GLN A 6 13.52 8.84 -33.03
C GLN A 6 13.30 9.94 -31.99
N THR A 7 13.76 11.17 -32.24
CA THR A 7 13.49 12.32 -31.38
C THR A 7 12.02 12.72 -31.41
N HIS A 8 11.37 12.70 -32.58
CA HIS A 8 9.92 12.94 -32.68
C HIS A 8 9.09 11.87 -31.96
N ALA A 9 9.50 10.59 -32.02
CA ALA A 9 8.86 9.52 -31.26
C ALA A 9 9.06 9.70 -29.74
N LEU A 10 10.23 10.17 -29.30
CA LEU A 10 10.50 10.49 -27.90
C LEU A 10 9.62 11.64 -27.40
N ILE A 11 9.52 12.72 -28.18
CA ILE A 11 8.65 13.87 -27.87
C ILE A 11 7.18 13.43 -27.84
N GLY A 12 6.75 12.59 -28.78
CA GLY A 12 5.41 12.00 -28.78
C GLY A 12 5.10 11.23 -27.49
N LYS A 13 6.03 10.39 -27.03
CA LYS A 13 5.90 9.70 -25.74
C LYS A 13 5.81 10.66 -24.55
N TYR A 14 6.62 11.72 -24.55
CA TYR A 14 6.55 12.74 -23.50
C TYR A 14 5.17 13.41 -23.43
N TYR A 15 4.58 13.75 -24.58
CA TYR A 15 3.22 14.32 -24.60
C TYR A 15 2.14 13.30 -24.21
N GLU A 16 2.32 12.03 -24.54
CA GLU A 16 1.44 10.95 -24.10
C GLU A 16 1.52 10.75 -22.57
N GLU A 17 2.73 10.70 -22.01
CA GLU A 17 2.96 10.59 -20.56
C GLU A 17 2.43 11.80 -19.79
N GLU A 18 2.65 13.02 -20.30
CA GLU A 18 2.07 14.24 -19.70
C GLU A 18 0.54 14.23 -19.72
N ARG A 19 -0.06 13.78 -20.83
CA ARG A 19 -1.52 13.68 -20.93
C ARG A 19 -2.04 12.63 -19.95
N GLU A 20 -1.36 11.49 -19.83
CA GLU A 20 -1.74 10.44 -18.88
C GLU A 20 -1.61 10.91 -17.42
N GLN A 21 -0.57 11.68 -17.09
CA GLN A 21 -0.42 12.28 -15.76
C GLN A 21 -1.56 13.27 -15.46
N ARG A 22 -1.89 14.16 -16.40
CA ARG A 22 -3.02 15.08 -16.21
C ARG A 22 -4.35 14.36 -16.07
N GLU A 23 -4.59 13.31 -16.87
CA GLU A 23 -5.81 12.51 -16.76
C GLU A 23 -5.88 11.79 -15.40
N LYS A 24 -4.74 11.33 -14.86
CA LYS A 24 -4.65 10.77 -13.51
C LYS A 24 -4.86 11.82 -12.41
N GLU A 25 -4.38 13.04 -12.59
CA GLU A 25 -4.63 14.12 -11.62
C GLU A 25 -6.11 14.53 -11.62
N LEU A 26 -6.75 14.56 -12.80
CA LEU A 26 -8.18 14.85 -12.96
C LEU A 26 -9.09 13.70 -12.49
N SER A 27 -8.57 12.50 -12.23
CA SER A 27 -9.34 11.40 -11.64
C SER A 27 -9.29 11.36 -10.12
N LEU A 28 -8.49 12.22 -9.49
CA LEU A 28 -8.31 12.24 -8.04
C LEU A 28 -9.09 13.39 -7.39
N ALA A 29 -9.66 13.11 -6.22
CA ALA A 29 -10.26 14.13 -5.36
C ALA A 29 -9.25 14.62 -4.31
N GLU A 30 -9.22 15.93 -4.05
CA GLU A 30 -8.40 16.51 -2.99
C GLU A 30 -9.04 16.31 -1.61
N LEU A 31 -8.30 15.73 -0.66
CA LEU A 31 -8.70 15.61 0.74
C LEU A 31 -7.87 16.55 1.63
N LYS A 32 -8.52 17.53 2.26
CA LYS A 32 -7.87 18.47 3.19
C LYS A 32 -7.98 17.99 4.64
N LEU A 33 -6.86 17.63 5.26
CA LEU A 33 -6.76 17.16 6.64
C LEU A 33 -6.11 18.20 7.56
N ARG A 34 -6.50 18.21 8.84
CA ARG A 34 -5.83 18.96 9.90
C ARG A 34 -5.21 17.97 10.88
N LEU A 35 -3.89 17.96 10.96
CA LEU A 35 -3.11 17.11 11.86
C LEU A 35 -2.54 17.95 13.00
N ASP A 36 -2.28 17.32 14.13
CA ASP A 36 -1.60 17.97 15.24
C ASP A 36 -0.10 18.19 14.93
N ALA A 37 0.58 18.95 15.78
CA ALA A 37 1.99 19.26 15.57
C ALA A 37 2.90 18.03 15.74
N ASN A 38 2.53 17.06 16.60
CA ASN A 38 3.34 15.88 16.88
C ASN A 38 3.33 14.90 15.71
N ASP A 39 2.14 14.63 15.18
CA ASP A 39 1.91 13.76 14.03
C ASP A 39 2.56 14.37 12.78
N LEU A 40 2.46 15.69 12.60
CA LEU A 40 3.13 16.37 11.49
C LEU A 40 4.66 16.27 11.60
N ALA A 41 5.20 16.37 12.81
CA ALA A 41 6.64 16.20 13.05
C ALA A 41 7.08 14.76 12.76
N MET A 42 6.33 13.76 13.21
CA MET A 42 6.61 12.35 12.94
C MET A 42 6.51 12.03 11.44
N LEU A 43 5.47 12.51 10.77
CA LEU A 43 5.29 12.39 9.32
C LEU A 43 6.49 12.98 8.56
N GLY A 44 6.95 14.17 8.96
CA GLY A 44 8.13 14.81 8.38
C GLY A 44 9.45 14.06 8.65
N MET A 45 9.58 13.40 9.80
CA MET A 45 10.74 12.53 10.10
C MET A 45 10.74 11.28 9.22
N ILE A 46 9.59 10.63 9.06
CA ILE A 46 9.42 9.43 8.23
C ILE A 46 9.66 9.78 6.75
N ALA A 47 9.03 10.84 6.24
CA ALA A 47 9.21 11.31 4.86
C ALA A 47 10.69 11.57 4.52
N ARG A 48 11.42 12.25 5.41
CA ARG A 48 12.87 12.46 5.24
C ARG A 48 13.67 11.16 5.23
N ARG A 49 13.32 10.20 6.10
CA ARG A 49 14.00 8.91 6.19
C ARG A 49 13.86 8.09 4.90
N PHE A 50 12.69 8.12 4.29
CA PHE A 50 12.39 7.36 3.07
C PHE A 50 12.57 8.17 1.77
N ARG A 51 12.98 9.45 1.86
CA ARG A 51 13.12 10.37 0.71
C ARG A 51 11.82 10.46 -0.12
N LYS A 52 10.68 10.52 0.55
CA LYS A 52 9.34 10.68 -0.06
C LYS A 52 8.74 12.04 0.31
N GLY A 53 7.74 12.49 -0.44
CA GLY A 53 6.91 13.64 -0.03
C GLY A 53 6.13 13.32 1.24
N ARG A 54 5.82 14.34 2.04
CA ARG A 54 4.97 14.13 3.24
C ARG A 54 3.59 13.62 2.86
N ASP A 55 3.05 14.14 1.77
CA ASP A 55 1.70 13.83 1.29
C ASP A 55 1.65 12.39 0.75
N ASP A 56 2.70 11.94 0.05
CA ASP A 56 2.86 10.54 -0.38
C ASP A 56 2.85 9.59 0.81
N VAL A 57 3.63 9.90 1.85
CA VAL A 57 3.67 9.09 3.08
C VAL A 57 2.31 9.09 3.77
N ALA A 58 1.63 10.23 3.84
CA ALA A 58 0.30 10.31 4.44
C ALA A 58 -0.72 9.45 3.69
N GLN A 59 -0.68 9.47 2.35
CA GLN A 59 -1.54 8.66 1.49
C GLN A 59 -1.26 7.15 1.67
N GLU A 60 0.01 6.74 1.71
CA GLU A 60 0.41 5.35 1.95
C GLU A 60 -0.04 4.85 3.32
N VAL A 61 0.21 5.65 4.38
CA VAL A 61 -0.19 5.31 5.75
C VAL A 61 -1.71 5.23 5.86
N LEU A 62 -2.45 6.18 5.27
CA LEU A 62 -3.91 6.15 5.26
C LEU A 62 -4.44 4.91 4.54
N SER A 63 -3.88 4.57 3.37
CA SER A 63 -4.27 3.38 2.61
C SER A 63 -4.04 2.10 3.39
N SER A 64 -2.89 1.97 4.06
CA SER A 64 -2.58 0.82 4.92
C SER A 64 -3.51 0.76 6.13
N ALA A 65 -3.72 1.89 6.81
CA ALA A 65 -4.58 1.95 8.00
C ALA A 65 -6.04 1.56 7.68
N LEU A 66 -6.56 1.96 6.51
CA LEU A 66 -7.88 1.55 6.07
C LEU A 66 -7.98 0.04 5.87
N LEU A 67 -6.96 -0.60 5.29
CA LEU A 67 -6.91 -2.06 5.15
C LEU A 67 -6.82 -2.76 6.50
N ASP A 68 -6.00 -2.25 7.40
CA ASP A 68 -5.84 -2.81 8.76
C ASP A 68 -7.17 -2.75 9.52
N LEU A 69 -7.83 -1.58 9.53
CA LEU A 69 -9.15 -1.42 10.15
C LEU A 69 -10.19 -2.35 9.50
N PHE A 70 -10.21 -2.44 8.18
CA PHE A 70 -11.10 -3.33 7.44
C PHE A 70 -10.84 -4.82 7.78
N SER A 71 -9.59 -5.19 8.06
CA SER A 71 -9.23 -6.54 8.48
C SER A 71 -9.71 -6.90 9.90
N CYS A 72 -9.95 -5.91 10.76
CA CYS A 72 -10.46 -6.12 12.12
C CYS A 72 -11.99 -6.31 12.19
N ILE A 73 -12.72 -6.04 11.11
CA ILE A 73 -14.18 -6.15 11.07
C ILE A 73 -14.60 -7.61 10.90
N ASP A 74 -15.73 -8.00 11.51
CA ASP A 74 -16.29 -9.35 11.37
C ASP A 74 -16.63 -9.70 9.92
N ALA A 75 -16.43 -10.95 9.52
CA ALA A 75 -16.52 -11.37 8.11
C ALA A 75 -17.87 -11.07 7.44
N THR A 76 -18.98 -11.16 8.18
CA THR A 76 -20.33 -10.87 7.65
C THR A 76 -20.50 -9.38 7.36
N GLU A 77 -20.06 -8.53 8.29
CA GLU A 77 -20.16 -7.07 8.17
C GLU A 77 -19.17 -6.55 7.12
N ARG A 78 -17.94 -7.09 7.14
CA ARG A 78 -16.87 -6.76 6.20
C ARG A 78 -17.32 -6.95 4.75
N LYS A 79 -18.01 -8.05 4.44
CA LYS A 79 -18.52 -8.34 3.08
C LYS A 79 -19.56 -7.32 2.63
N LEU A 80 -20.46 -6.90 3.51
CA LEU A 80 -21.46 -5.86 3.20
C LEU A 80 -20.77 -4.51 2.98
N MET A 81 -19.88 -4.13 3.89
CA MET A 81 -19.10 -2.90 3.81
C MET A 81 -18.23 -2.82 2.55
N ALA A 82 -17.62 -3.93 2.12
CA ALA A 82 -16.87 -3.96 0.86
C ALA A 82 -17.74 -3.61 -0.34
N ARG A 83 -18.94 -4.19 -0.42
CA ARG A 83 -19.85 -3.91 -1.54
C ARG A 83 -20.29 -2.45 -1.51
N ASP A 84 -20.72 -1.96 -0.35
CA ASP A 84 -21.20 -0.59 -0.21
C ASP A 84 -20.07 0.44 -0.45
N ALA A 85 -18.82 0.11 -0.08
CA ALA A 85 -17.64 0.93 -0.39
C ALA A 85 -17.30 0.93 -1.89
N ASP A 86 -17.40 -0.22 -2.58
CA ASP A 86 -17.20 -0.29 -4.03
C ASP A 86 -18.30 0.47 -4.79
N ASP A 87 -19.56 0.41 -4.33
CA ASP A 87 -20.68 1.19 -4.87
C ASP A 87 -20.48 2.69 -4.64
N ALA A 88 -20.03 3.09 -3.44
CA ALA A 88 -19.70 4.48 -3.13
C ALA A 88 -18.49 4.99 -3.94
N ALA A 89 -17.45 4.17 -4.12
CA ALA A 89 -16.28 4.51 -4.91
C ALA A 89 -16.66 4.83 -6.37
N LYS A 90 -17.61 4.06 -6.92
CA LYS A 90 -18.18 4.35 -8.24
C LYS A 90 -18.88 5.71 -8.26
N SER A 91 -19.76 5.97 -7.31
CA SER A 91 -20.47 7.26 -7.23
C SER A 91 -19.51 8.45 -7.07
N ILE A 92 -18.41 8.27 -6.34
CA ILE A 92 -17.39 9.30 -6.17
C ILE A 92 -16.61 9.50 -7.48
N ALA A 93 -16.21 8.42 -8.16
CA ALA A 93 -15.53 8.52 -9.45
C ALA A 93 -16.39 9.24 -10.50
N ASP A 94 -17.69 8.94 -10.55
CA ASP A 94 -18.65 9.63 -11.41
C ASP A 94 -18.74 11.12 -11.05
N SER A 95 -18.80 11.48 -9.75
CA SER A 95 -18.79 12.87 -9.28
C SER A 95 -17.49 13.61 -9.65
N ILE A 96 -16.33 12.97 -9.53
CA ILE A 96 -15.03 13.56 -9.90
C ILE A 96 -14.99 13.81 -11.41
N ALA A 97 -15.48 12.86 -12.22
CA ALA A 97 -15.57 13.02 -13.67
C ALA A 97 -16.42 14.24 -14.04
N GLU A 98 -17.59 14.39 -13.41
CA GLU A 98 -18.47 15.54 -13.60
C GLU A 98 -17.81 16.87 -13.18
N GLU A 99 -17.19 16.92 -12.00
CA GLU A 99 -16.52 18.13 -11.47
C GLU A 99 -15.35 18.59 -12.35
N ASN A 100 -14.58 17.64 -12.88
CA ASN A 100 -13.42 17.92 -13.71
C ASN A 100 -13.74 18.01 -15.22
N GLY A 101 -15.01 17.89 -15.61
CA GLY A 101 -15.44 17.96 -17.01
C GLY A 101 -14.94 16.82 -17.88
N VAL A 102 -14.58 15.69 -17.27
CA VAL A 102 -14.12 14.47 -17.94
C VAL A 102 -15.31 13.51 -18.09
N ARG A 103 -15.39 12.78 -19.21
CA ARG A 103 -16.54 11.90 -19.48
C ARG A 103 -16.54 10.62 -18.65
N ASP A 104 -15.36 10.07 -18.39
CA ASP A 104 -15.18 8.86 -17.60
C ASP A 104 -13.84 8.96 -16.87
N VAL A 105 -13.85 8.69 -15.57
CA VAL A 105 -12.65 8.49 -14.77
C VAL A 105 -12.36 6.99 -14.71
N GLU A 106 -11.17 6.59 -15.17
CA GLU A 106 -10.73 5.21 -15.01
C GLU A 106 -10.43 4.94 -13.53
N PHE A 107 -11.23 4.07 -12.90
CA PHE A 107 -11.01 3.64 -11.52
C PHE A 107 -11.17 2.12 -11.39
N ARG A 108 -10.49 1.55 -10.39
CA ARG A 108 -10.52 0.11 -10.13
C ARG A 108 -11.84 -0.29 -9.47
N THR A 109 -12.68 -1.01 -10.20
CA THR A 109 -13.94 -1.57 -9.66
C THR A 109 -13.70 -2.82 -8.82
N GLY A 110 -14.53 -3.03 -7.79
CA GLY A 110 -14.50 -4.24 -6.97
C GLY A 110 -13.24 -4.38 -6.08
N TYR A 111 -12.55 -3.28 -5.80
CA TYR A 111 -11.31 -3.29 -5.03
C TYR A 111 -11.55 -3.85 -3.63
N TRP A 112 -12.55 -3.35 -2.91
CA TRP A 112 -12.82 -3.77 -1.53
C TRP A 112 -13.37 -5.18 -1.46
N ALA A 113 -14.22 -5.58 -2.41
CA ALA A 113 -14.67 -6.97 -2.53
C ALA A 113 -13.49 -7.95 -2.79
N GLN A 114 -12.44 -7.51 -3.49
CA GLN A 114 -11.22 -8.29 -3.65
C GLN A 114 -10.42 -8.36 -2.35
N GLN A 115 -10.29 -7.25 -1.61
CA GLN A 115 -9.60 -7.23 -0.31
C GLN A 115 -10.28 -8.16 0.70
N ASP A 116 -11.61 -8.16 0.78
CA ASP A 116 -12.37 -9.09 1.64
C ASP A 116 -12.02 -10.56 1.34
N ARG A 117 -11.96 -10.93 0.06
CA ARG A 117 -11.57 -12.30 -0.35
C ARG A 117 -10.14 -12.63 0.05
N GLN A 118 -9.22 -11.68 -0.01
CA GLN A 118 -7.83 -11.88 0.40
C GLN A 118 -7.72 -12.06 1.91
N ILE A 119 -8.41 -11.21 2.68
CA ILE A 119 -8.46 -11.32 4.14
C ILE A 119 -9.06 -12.67 4.56
N ALA A 120 -10.19 -13.07 3.99
CA ALA A 120 -10.83 -14.36 4.28
C ALA A 120 -9.91 -15.57 3.97
N LYS A 121 -9.07 -15.47 2.94
CA LYS A 121 -8.06 -16.50 2.65
C LYS A 121 -6.98 -16.56 3.73
N VAL A 122 -6.46 -15.42 4.14
CA VAL A 122 -5.43 -15.33 5.19
C VAL A 122 -5.98 -15.81 6.53
N GLU A 123 -7.20 -15.44 6.90
CA GLU A 123 -7.88 -15.91 8.11
C GLU A 123 -8.03 -17.44 8.11
N LYS A 124 -8.47 -18.01 6.99
CA LYS A 124 -8.59 -19.47 6.83
C LYS A 124 -7.23 -20.19 6.91
N GLN A 125 -6.17 -19.58 6.39
CA GLN A 125 -4.80 -20.11 6.53
C GLN A 125 -4.34 -20.07 7.99
N ARG A 126 -4.58 -18.96 8.69
CA ARG A 126 -4.27 -18.82 10.12
C ARG A 126 -5.04 -19.82 10.98
N GLU A 127 -6.32 -20.04 10.71
CA GLU A 127 -7.14 -21.03 11.42
C GLU A 127 -6.62 -22.46 11.19
N LYS A 128 -6.24 -22.81 9.95
CA LYS A 128 -5.64 -24.11 9.64
C LYS A 128 -4.30 -24.31 10.35
N ALA A 129 -3.42 -23.30 10.32
CA ALA A 129 -2.13 -23.35 10.99
C ALA A 129 -2.29 -23.49 12.51
N ALA A 130 -3.23 -22.75 13.11
CA ALA A 130 -3.54 -22.88 14.54
C ALA A 130 -4.03 -24.30 14.90
N LYS A 131 -4.93 -24.88 14.10
CA LYS A 131 -5.41 -26.27 14.30
C LYS A 131 -4.31 -27.31 14.09
N GLN A 132 -3.36 -27.08 13.19
CA GLN A 132 -2.20 -27.96 12.99
C GLN A 132 -1.24 -27.87 14.19
N ALA A 133 -0.90 -26.66 14.63
CA ALA A 133 -0.06 -26.42 15.80
C ALA A 133 -0.68 -27.03 17.08
N GLU A 134 -1.99 -26.92 17.26
CA GLU A 134 -2.69 -27.54 18.40
C GLU A 134 -2.59 -29.07 18.36
N LYS A 135 -2.73 -29.69 17.17
CA LYS A 135 -2.58 -31.14 17.01
C LYS A 135 -1.14 -31.59 17.28
N GLU A 136 -0.15 -30.86 16.80
CA GLU A 136 1.27 -31.14 17.03
C GLU A 136 1.62 -31.01 18.51
N ALA A 137 1.17 -29.94 19.17
CA ALA A 137 1.35 -29.74 20.61
C ALA A 137 0.67 -30.85 21.44
N ALA A 138 -0.51 -31.30 21.03
CA ALA A 138 -1.22 -32.40 21.70
C ALA A 138 -0.52 -33.77 21.50
N MET A 139 0.17 -33.99 20.37
CA MET A 139 0.98 -35.19 20.14
C MET A 139 2.30 -35.16 20.91
N ALA A 140 2.96 -33.99 20.98
CA ALA A 140 4.19 -33.80 21.76
C ALA A 140 3.95 -34.00 23.27
N ASN A 141 2.86 -33.44 23.81
CA ASN A 141 2.52 -33.59 25.24
C ASN A 141 2.14 -35.04 25.62
N LYS A 142 1.66 -35.85 24.66
CA LYS A 142 1.44 -37.30 24.86
C LYS A 142 2.74 -38.12 24.88
N GLN A 143 3.86 -37.58 24.38
CA GLN A 143 5.16 -38.24 24.40
C GLN A 143 5.98 -37.92 25.67
N GLU A 144 5.62 -36.91 26.46
CA GLU A 144 6.28 -36.55 27.74
C GLU A 144 5.65 -37.19 29.00
N ALA A 145 4.56 -37.95 28.88
CA ALA A 145 4.11 -38.80 29.98
C ALA A 145 5.10 -39.99 30.13
N PRO A 146 5.71 -40.22 31.32
CA PRO A 146 6.73 -41.26 31.46
C PRO A 146 6.10 -42.64 31.21
N LYS A 147 6.52 -43.30 30.12
CA LYS A 147 6.24 -44.72 29.90
C LYS A 147 6.97 -45.55 30.95
N PRO A 148 6.28 -46.42 31.72
CA PRO A 148 6.96 -47.58 32.32
C PRO A 148 7.46 -48.49 31.19
N GLN A 149 8.73 -48.88 31.28
CA GLN A 149 9.41 -49.76 30.34
C GLN A 149 8.70 -51.12 30.19
N ALA A 150 8.54 -51.58 28.94
CA ALA A 150 8.69 -52.98 28.54
C ALA A 150 8.75 -53.11 27.00
N GLU A 151 9.96 -53.39 26.51
CA GLU A 151 10.42 -54.17 25.34
C GLU A 151 9.56 -54.33 24.05
N GLU A 152 10.20 -53.94 22.94
CA GLU A 152 9.97 -54.26 21.51
C GLU A 152 10.48 -55.69 21.15
N PRO A 153 10.48 -56.22 19.88
CA PRO A 153 10.11 -55.62 18.56
C PRO A 153 9.32 -56.54 17.58
N ALA A 154 8.78 -55.97 16.48
CA ALA A 154 8.80 -56.57 15.12
C ALA A 154 8.28 -55.59 14.05
N ALA A 155 8.86 -55.71 12.85
CA ALA A 155 8.98 -54.71 11.78
C ALA A 155 7.83 -54.64 10.76
N THR A 156 7.71 -53.50 10.05
CA THR A 156 7.91 -53.38 8.59
C THR A 156 7.90 -51.90 8.14
N PRO A 157 8.71 -51.51 7.14
CA PRO A 157 8.70 -50.18 6.54
C PRO A 157 7.84 -50.15 5.26
N GLU A 158 7.09 -49.08 5.02
CA GLU A 158 6.60 -48.79 3.67
C GLU A 158 6.63 -47.28 3.40
N MET A 159 7.40 -46.95 2.36
CA MET A 159 7.63 -45.64 1.77
C MET A 159 6.44 -45.16 0.93
N ALA A 160 6.51 -43.86 0.60
CA ALA A 160 5.84 -43.14 -0.49
C ALA A 160 4.56 -42.38 -0.06
N ALA A 161 4.35 -41.12 -0.42
CA ALA A 161 4.97 -40.33 -1.48
C ALA A 161 4.86 -38.82 -1.20
N GLU A 162 5.91 -38.11 -1.62
CA GLU A 162 5.88 -36.80 -2.29
C GLU A 162 5.50 -35.56 -1.48
N ASP A 163 6.55 -35.09 -0.80
CA ASP A 163 7.07 -33.74 -0.90
C ASP A 163 6.75 -33.04 -2.25
N SER A 164 5.97 -31.97 -2.17
CA SER A 164 6.04 -30.85 -3.10
C SER A 164 5.99 -29.58 -2.29
N SER A 165 7.16 -29.22 -1.78
CA SER A 165 7.59 -27.86 -1.53
C SER A 165 7.18 -26.95 -2.70
N ASN A 166 6.05 -26.26 -2.57
CA ASN A 166 5.85 -25.01 -3.28
C ASN A 166 6.04 -23.91 -2.25
N GLU A 167 7.29 -23.46 -2.11
CA GLU A 167 7.61 -22.16 -1.51
C GLU A 167 7.01 -21.08 -2.41
N GLU A 168 5.70 -20.86 -2.28
CA GLU A 168 5.06 -19.67 -2.83
C GLU A 168 5.34 -18.55 -1.85
N SER A 169 6.45 -17.86 -2.13
CA SER A 169 6.82 -16.56 -1.56
C SER A 169 5.55 -15.77 -1.27
N THR A 170 5.37 -15.37 0.00
CA THR A 170 4.31 -14.47 0.43
C THR A 170 4.59 -13.10 -0.19
N HIS A 171 4.23 -12.96 -1.46
CA HIS A 171 4.19 -11.70 -2.16
C HIS A 171 2.99 -10.94 -1.59
N TYR A 172 3.23 -10.18 -0.51
CA TYR A 172 2.47 -8.96 -0.27
C TYR A 172 2.48 -8.20 -1.58
N PRO A 173 1.35 -7.86 -2.22
CA PRO A 173 1.43 -6.94 -3.34
C PRO A 173 2.12 -5.69 -2.81
N GLU A 174 3.39 -5.52 -3.21
CA GLU A 174 4.07 -4.25 -3.09
C GLU A 174 3.10 -3.25 -3.71
N THR A 175 2.81 -2.20 -2.97
CA THR A 175 2.20 -1.01 -3.52
C THR A 175 3.21 -0.37 -4.47
N SER A 176 3.45 -1.02 -5.60
CA SER A 176 4.15 -0.47 -6.77
C SER A 176 3.12 0.19 -7.68
N ALA A 177 2.32 1.08 -7.10
CA ALA A 177 1.93 2.29 -7.81
C ALA A 177 2.98 3.32 -7.38
N ILE A 178 3.68 3.91 -8.35
CA ILE A 178 4.85 4.79 -8.21
C ILE A 178 6.18 4.00 -8.26
N GLU A 179 6.50 3.46 -9.44
CA GLU A 179 7.90 3.29 -9.84
C GLU A 179 8.24 4.26 -10.97
N LYS A 180 9.29 5.05 -10.70
CA LYS A 180 10.08 5.94 -11.58
C LYS A 180 9.46 7.25 -12.08
N ALA A 181 9.62 8.31 -11.28
CA ALA A 181 10.08 9.59 -11.82
C ALA A 181 11.62 9.55 -11.95
N PRO A 182 12.22 9.88 -13.11
CA PRO A 182 13.67 9.98 -13.22
C PRO A 182 14.16 11.19 -12.42
N ALA A 183 15.24 10.97 -11.66
CA ALA A 183 16.01 12.01 -11.00
C ALA A 183 16.63 12.95 -12.06
N ALA A 184 16.04 14.12 -12.27
CA ALA A 184 16.69 15.27 -12.87
C ALA A 184 15.85 16.55 -12.64
N LEU A 185 16.19 17.32 -11.60
CA LEU A 185 16.40 18.75 -11.78
C LEU A 185 17.16 19.32 -10.58
N GLU A 186 18.43 19.69 -10.83
CA GLU A 186 19.13 20.69 -10.05
C GLU A 186 18.29 21.98 -10.07
N THR A 187 17.88 22.47 -8.90
CA THR A 187 17.46 23.86 -8.77
C THR A 187 18.37 24.53 -7.76
N GLN A 188 19.24 25.38 -8.30
CA GLN A 188 20.10 26.28 -7.56
C GLN A 188 19.23 27.14 -6.65
N THR A 189 19.48 27.07 -5.35
CA THR A 189 19.02 28.09 -4.41
C THR A 189 19.89 29.33 -4.59
N GLU A 190 19.51 30.24 -5.48
CA GLU A 190 19.92 31.65 -5.40
C GLU A 190 19.11 32.30 -4.28
N ALA A 191 19.73 32.41 -3.11
CA ALA A 191 19.25 33.26 -2.03
C ALA A 191 19.52 34.72 -2.42
N ALA A 192 18.52 35.39 -2.98
CA ALA A 192 18.44 36.84 -3.00
C ALA A 192 18.08 37.33 -1.58
N ASN A 193 19.10 37.52 -0.74
CA ASN A 193 19.02 38.26 0.51
C ASN A 193 19.41 39.72 0.24
N GLU A 194 18.41 40.58 0.05
CA GLU A 194 18.45 42.05 0.02
C GLU A 194 16.97 42.46 -0.05
N TYR A 195 16.31 43.20 0.83
CA TYR A 195 16.66 44.21 1.83
C TYR A 195 15.52 44.19 2.87
N ASP A 196 15.81 44.12 4.17
CA ASP A 196 14.96 44.79 5.17
C ASP A 196 15.70 44.93 6.51
N GLU A 197 16.71 45.81 6.54
CA GLU A 197 17.32 46.25 7.80
C GLU A 197 17.84 47.69 7.70
N GLU A 198 16.99 48.60 7.24
CA GLU A 198 17.16 50.05 7.46
C GLU A 198 15.84 50.65 7.97
N GLN A 199 15.49 50.35 9.23
CA GLN A 199 14.54 51.17 9.98
C GLN A 199 14.60 50.91 11.50
N GLN A 200 15.77 51.10 12.09
CA GLN A 200 15.90 51.33 13.54
C GLN A 200 17.20 52.10 13.82
N THR A 201 17.13 53.43 13.77
CA THR A 201 17.87 54.42 14.61
C THR A 201 17.66 55.83 14.04
N ALA A 202 16.39 56.24 13.94
CA ALA A 202 16.04 57.65 13.87
C ALA A 202 14.84 57.84 14.80
N ASN A 203 15.13 57.96 16.11
CA ASN A 203 14.35 58.64 17.14
C ASN A 203 14.87 58.20 18.52
N ALA A 204 15.95 58.85 18.94
CA ALA A 204 16.26 59.04 20.35
C ALA A 204 16.54 60.55 20.52
N GLU A 205 15.49 61.28 20.87
CA GLU A 205 15.59 62.50 21.67
C GLU A 205 15.91 62.12 23.12
#